data_AF-A0A7J5GQX6-F1
#
_entry.id   AF-A0A7J5GQX6-F1
#
_cell.length_a   1.000
_cell.length_b   1.000
_cell.length_c   1.000
_cell.angle_alpha   90.00
_cell.angle_beta   90.00
_cell.angle_gamma   90.00
#
_symmetry.space_group_name_H-M   'P 1'
#
loop_
_entity.id
_entity.type
_entity.pdbx_description
1 polymer ?
#
loop_
_entity_poly.entity_id
_entity_poly.type
_entity_poly.pdbx_seq_one_letter_code
_entity_poly.pdbx_strand_id
1 'polypeptide(L)'
;MKGSKSGVLTDIDGKFSIENVSNKSLLQFSYIGMKPQDLTPTPNMNVTLMPDVQTLSEVVVTGMQKMDKRLFTGATKQLSADEVKLDGLPDISRGLEGRAAGVSVQNVSGTFGTAPKIRVRGATSIFGSSKPLWVVDGVIMEDAIDVGPDDLSSGDAETLISSAIAGLNSDDIESFQILKDGSATSIYGARAMAGVIVVTTKKGKAGVSKMSYTGEFTTRMIPSYKEFNIMNSQEQMGIYKEMEQKGWLNNSDTYRAKDSGVYGRMYQLINQYNPVTGQFGLANTPEARNAYLREAEMRNTDWFDTLISNNITQNHSVSITSGTEKSSFYASLSAMSDP
;
A
#
# COMPACT_ATOMS: atom_id res chain seq x y z
N MET A 1 0.04 34.87 33.79
CA MET A 1 0.07 34.11 35.07
C MET A 1 -0.35 32.67 34.79
N LYS A 2 0.31 31.66 35.39
CA LYS A 2 0.03 30.25 35.11
C LYS A 2 -1.44 29.92 35.46
N GLY A 3 -2.20 29.42 34.49
CA GLY A 3 -3.62 29.08 34.64
C GLY A 3 -4.62 30.24 34.52
N SER A 4 -4.17 31.45 34.21
CA SER A 4 -5.02 32.64 34.00
C SER A 4 -5.04 33.07 32.53
N LYS A 5 -6.13 33.70 32.08
CA LYS A 5 -6.23 34.35 30.76
C LYS A 5 -5.45 35.67 30.67
N SER A 6 -4.84 36.13 31.77
CA SER A 6 -4.03 37.36 31.81
C SER A 6 -2.56 37.05 31.49
N GLY A 7 -2.07 37.63 30.41
CA GLY A 7 -0.68 37.57 29.96
C GLY A 7 -0.25 38.88 29.30
N VAL A 8 1.06 39.08 29.19
CA VAL A 8 1.69 40.22 28.50
C VAL A 8 2.78 39.68 27.60
N LEU A 9 2.99 40.35 26.47
CA LEU A 9 4.07 40.06 25.54
C LEU A 9 5.32 40.84 25.97
N THR A 10 6.47 40.20 25.88
CA THR A 10 7.78 40.84 26.00
C THR A 10 8.02 41.73 24.79
N ASP A 11 8.64 42.90 24.99
CA ASP A 11 9.03 43.78 23.88
C ASP A 11 10.28 43.25 23.12
N ILE A 12 10.70 43.99 22.09
CA ILE A 12 11.84 43.63 21.23
C ILE A 12 13.17 43.60 21.99
N ASP A 13 13.27 44.34 23.10
CA ASP A 13 14.45 44.43 23.96
C ASP A 13 14.38 43.43 25.13
N GLY A 14 13.34 42.57 25.17
CA GLY A 14 13.15 41.55 26.20
C GLY A 14 12.59 42.07 27.54
N LYS A 15 12.04 43.29 27.58
CA LYS A 15 11.39 43.85 28.77
C LYS A 15 9.90 43.50 28.81
N PHE A 16 9.40 43.30 30.02
CA PHE A 16 7.98 43.06 30.28
C PHE A 16 7.54 43.80 31.53
N SER A 17 6.28 44.20 31.58
CA SER A 17 5.63 44.76 32.77
C SER A 17 4.30 44.08 32.96
N ILE A 18 4.02 43.61 34.18
CA ILE A 18 2.75 42.99 34.52
C ILE A 18 2.29 43.57 35.86
N GLU A 19 1.08 44.12 35.89
CA GLU A 19 0.53 44.78 37.06
C GLU A 19 -0.32 43.81 37.89
N ASN A 20 -0.52 44.12 39.17
CA ASN A 20 -1.40 43.38 40.08
C ASN A 20 -1.05 41.88 40.26
N VAL A 21 0.24 41.54 40.29
CA VAL A 21 0.69 40.17 40.53
C VAL A 21 0.80 39.88 42.03
N SER A 22 0.08 38.87 42.49
CA SER A 22 0.21 38.37 43.86
C SER A 22 1.55 37.64 44.05
N ASN A 23 2.25 37.89 45.15
CA ASN A 23 3.50 37.20 45.51
C ASN A 23 3.37 35.67 45.66
N LYS A 24 2.15 35.13 45.70
CA LYS A 24 1.86 33.68 45.75
C LYS A 24 1.58 33.07 44.37
N SER A 25 1.60 33.86 43.30
CA SER A 25 1.32 33.37 41.95
C SER A 25 2.59 32.88 41.24
N LEU A 26 2.45 31.99 40.26
CA LEU A 26 3.54 31.54 39.39
C LEU A 26 3.44 32.24 38.04
N LEU A 27 4.54 32.83 37.59
CA LEU A 27 4.69 33.38 36.25
C LEU A 27 5.33 32.32 35.35
N GLN A 28 4.67 31.99 34.25
CA GLN A 28 5.20 31.10 33.23
C GLN A 28 5.77 31.95 32.09
N PHE A 29 7.04 31.74 31.78
CA PHE A 29 7.75 32.37 30.67
C PHE A 29 7.93 31.33 29.56
N SER A 30 7.50 31.65 28.35
CA SER A 30 7.61 30.76 27.19
C SER A 30 8.01 31.56 25.95
N TYR A 31 8.92 31.01 25.17
CA TYR A 31 9.32 31.55 23.87
C TYR A 31 9.51 30.41 22.88
N ILE A 32 9.24 30.64 21.60
CA ILE A 32 9.35 29.61 20.57
C ILE A 32 10.82 29.13 20.51
N GLY A 33 11.02 27.82 20.64
CA GLY A 33 12.35 27.20 20.66
C GLY A 33 13.09 27.24 22.01
N MET A 34 12.42 27.65 23.10
CA MET A 34 12.97 27.69 24.45
C MET A 34 12.10 26.90 25.44
N LYS A 35 12.70 26.31 26.48
CA LYS A 35 11.96 25.58 27.51
C LYS A 35 11.13 26.54 28.36
N PRO A 36 9.82 26.29 28.57
CA PRO A 36 9.02 27.10 29.47
C PRO A 36 9.56 27.05 30.89
N GLN A 37 9.65 28.20 31.56
CA GLN A 37 10.14 28.30 32.93
C GLN A 37 9.11 28.97 33.83
N ASP A 38 8.82 28.34 34.96
CA ASP A 38 7.93 28.89 35.98
C ASP A 38 8.75 29.54 37.09
N LEU A 39 8.50 30.82 37.37
CA LEU A 39 9.20 31.59 38.41
C LEU A 39 8.21 32.34 39.30
N THR A 40 8.58 32.52 40.56
CA THR A 40 7.85 33.39 41.48
C THR A 40 8.13 34.87 41.15
N PRO A 41 7.11 35.74 41.20
CA PRO A 41 7.24 37.15 40.84
C PRO A 41 8.13 37.90 41.83
N THR A 42 9.15 38.58 41.32
CA THR A 42 10.00 39.50 42.07
C THR A 42 10.14 40.83 41.32
N PRO A 43 10.30 41.96 42.04
CA PRO A 43 10.56 43.25 41.39
C PRO A 43 11.88 43.20 40.58
N ASN A 44 11.87 43.72 39.35
CA ASN A 44 13.03 43.78 38.44
C ASN A 44 13.69 42.41 38.15
N MET A 45 12.89 41.37 37.96
CA MET A 45 13.41 40.04 37.67
C MET A 45 13.98 39.93 36.24
N ASN A 46 15.15 39.31 36.12
CA ASN A 46 15.73 38.90 34.84
C ASN A 46 15.53 37.39 34.65
N VAL A 47 15.02 36.99 33.49
CA VAL A 47 14.72 35.58 33.17
C VAL A 47 15.49 35.17 31.93
N THR A 48 16.38 34.18 32.07
CA THR A 48 17.12 33.60 30.95
C THR A 48 16.54 32.23 30.64
N LEU A 49 15.86 32.10 29.51
CA LEU A 49 15.33 30.82 29.07
C LEU A 49 16.42 29.95 28.45
N MET A 50 16.33 28.64 28.71
CA MET A 50 17.21 27.67 28.07
C MET A 50 16.65 27.24 26.72
N PRO A 51 17.48 27.05 25.68
CA PRO A 51 17.05 26.47 24.41
C PRO A 51 16.36 25.13 24.59
N ASP A 52 15.19 24.96 23.95
CA ASP A 52 14.52 23.67 23.84
C ASP A 52 15.12 22.90 22.67
N VAL A 53 16.35 22.40 22.87
CA VAL A 53 17.00 21.49 21.93
C VAL A 53 16.34 20.12 22.06
N GLN A 54 15.12 19.98 21.55
CA GLN A 54 14.55 18.68 21.24
C GLN A 54 15.15 18.20 19.91
N THR A 55 16.40 17.74 19.95
CA THR A 55 16.82 16.77 18.95
C THR A 55 15.94 15.54 19.16
N LEU A 56 15.07 15.24 18.19
CA LEU A 56 14.41 13.94 18.12
C LEU A 56 15.52 12.89 18.10
N SER A 57 15.75 12.23 19.24
CA SER A 57 16.67 11.11 19.29
C SER A 57 16.06 10.00 18.43
N GLU A 58 16.60 9.80 17.24
CA GLU A 58 16.23 8.66 16.41
C GLU A 58 16.68 7.38 17.11
N VAL A 59 15.72 6.53 17.42
CA VAL A 59 15.96 5.26 18.11
C VAL A 59 15.74 4.14 17.11
N VAL A 60 16.75 3.27 17.00
CA VAL A 60 16.65 2.03 16.24
C VAL A 60 16.05 0.96 17.16
N VAL A 61 14.96 0.35 16.72
CA VAL A 61 14.37 -0.81 17.40
C VAL A 61 14.91 -2.08 16.78
N THR A 62 15.67 -2.85 17.56
CA THR A 62 16.15 -4.18 17.16
C THR A 62 15.60 -5.23 18.11
N GLY A 63 14.63 -6.02 17.63
CA GLY A 63 13.97 -7.04 18.45
C GLY A 63 13.28 -6.40 19.64
N MET A 64 13.93 -6.56 20.80
CA MET A 64 13.44 -6.09 22.09
C MET A 64 14.17 -4.84 22.60
N GLN A 65 15.26 -4.42 21.96
CA GLN A 65 16.11 -3.34 22.44
C GLN A 65 15.93 -2.08 21.61
N LYS A 66 15.94 -0.95 22.31
CA LYS A 66 15.92 0.39 21.74
C LYS A 66 17.34 0.96 21.87
N MET A 67 18.01 1.15 20.74
CA MET A 67 19.38 1.68 20.70
C MET A 67 19.40 3.05 20.04
N ASP A 68 20.27 3.94 20.51
CA ASP A 68 20.56 5.18 19.81
C ASP A 68 21.14 4.86 18.43
N LYS A 69 20.60 5.46 17.38
CA LYS A 69 21.07 5.27 16.00
C LYS A 69 22.58 5.50 15.86
N ARG A 70 23.17 6.39 16.66
CA ARG A 70 24.61 6.69 16.65
C ARG A 70 25.48 5.55 17.18
N LEU A 71 24.92 4.71 18.05
CA LEU A 71 25.60 3.57 18.66
C LEU A 71 25.37 2.27 17.87
N PHE A 72 24.49 2.31 16.87
CA PHE A 72 24.15 1.17 16.06
C PHE A 72 25.12 1.03 14.88
N THR A 73 25.80 -0.12 14.80
CA THR A 73 26.83 -0.40 13.78
C THR A 73 26.30 -1.09 12.54
N GLY A 74 25.02 -1.48 12.52
CA GLY A 74 24.38 -2.17 11.40
C GLY A 74 23.69 -1.22 10.39
N ALA A 75 23.46 -1.75 9.20
CA ALA A 75 22.76 -1.08 8.12
C ALA A 75 21.24 -1.19 8.32
N THR A 76 20.66 -0.09 8.79
CA THR A 76 19.24 -0.01 9.11
C THR A 76 18.59 1.23 8.50
N LYS A 77 17.31 1.14 8.17
CA LYS A 77 16.51 2.30 7.73
C LYS A 77 15.22 2.32 8.50
N GLN A 78 14.99 3.40 9.24
CA GLN A 78 13.71 3.68 9.87
C GLN A 78 12.85 4.47 8.88
N LEU A 79 11.58 4.11 8.81
CA LEU A 79 10.53 4.80 8.09
C LEU A 79 9.39 5.04 9.07
N SER A 80 8.95 6.29 9.18
CA SER A 80 7.73 6.62 9.92
C SER A 80 6.51 6.09 9.19
N ALA A 81 5.41 5.86 9.91
CA ALA A 81 4.17 5.43 9.28
C ALA A 81 3.69 6.40 8.19
N ASP A 82 3.85 7.71 8.40
CA ASP A 82 3.45 8.74 7.43
C ASP A 82 4.28 8.70 6.13
N GLU A 83 5.54 8.26 6.18
CA GLU A 83 6.38 8.09 4.98
C GLU A 83 6.00 6.87 4.13
N VAL A 84 5.35 5.88 4.76
CA VAL A 84 5.00 4.58 4.16
C VAL A 84 3.52 4.50 3.82
N LYS A 85 2.68 5.28 4.50
CA LYS A 85 1.24 5.30 4.25
C LYS A 85 0.96 5.69 2.81
N LEU A 86 0.22 4.84 2.12
CA LEU A 86 -0.34 5.10 0.80
C LEU A 86 -1.84 5.16 0.95
N ASP A 87 -2.42 6.33 0.70
CA ASP A 87 -3.86 6.50 0.72
C ASP A 87 -4.51 5.58 -0.33
N GLY A 88 -5.60 4.94 0.06
CA GLY A 88 -6.40 4.01 -0.73
C GLY A 88 -5.83 2.60 -0.84
N LEU A 89 -4.76 2.29 -0.09
CA LEU A 89 -4.22 0.94 0.02
C LEU A 89 -4.41 0.37 1.43
N PRO A 90 -5.02 -0.82 1.55
CA PRO A 90 -5.23 -1.44 2.84
C PRO A 90 -3.95 -2.06 3.44
N ASP A 91 -3.04 -2.48 2.58
CA ASP A 91 -1.78 -3.10 2.98
C ASP A 91 -0.63 -2.10 2.92
N ILE A 92 -0.18 -1.68 4.10
CA ILE A 92 0.93 -0.74 4.26
C ILE A 92 2.27 -1.29 3.75
N SER A 93 2.41 -2.61 3.63
CA SER A 93 3.65 -3.23 3.15
C SER A 93 3.94 -2.89 1.68
N ARG A 94 2.90 -2.56 0.90
CA ARG A 94 3.02 -2.02 -0.47
C ARG A 94 3.72 -0.66 -0.49
N GLY A 95 3.49 0.15 0.55
CA GLY A 95 4.10 1.48 0.69
C GLY A 95 5.59 1.49 0.99
N LEU A 96 6.18 0.33 1.31
CA LEU A 96 7.62 0.22 1.51
C LEU A 96 8.41 0.30 0.19
N GLU A 97 7.73 0.20 -0.95
CA GLU A 97 8.33 0.27 -2.28
C GLU A 97 9.07 1.59 -2.49
N GLY A 98 10.35 1.52 -2.84
CA GLY A 98 11.18 2.70 -3.13
C GLY A 98 11.49 3.61 -1.94
N ARG A 99 10.88 3.39 -0.76
CA ARG A 99 11.12 4.20 0.46
C ARG A 99 12.42 3.84 1.18
N ALA A 100 12.94 2.63 0.97
CA ALA A 100 14.22 2.19 1.51
C ALA A 100 15.11 1.56 0.43
N ALA A 101 16.36 2.03 0.36
CA ALA A 101 17.35 1.46 -0.57
C ALA A 101 17.53 -0.06 -0.33
N GLY A 102 17.49 -0.84 -1.41
CA GLY A 102 17.61 -2.29 -1.37
C GLY A 102 16.33 -3.02 -0.96
N VAL A 103 15.19 -2.34 -0.80
CA VAL A 103 13.89 -2.98 -0.63
C VAL A 103 13.18 -2.96 -1.97
N SER A 104 12.80 -4.12 -2.48
CA SER A 104 11.92 -4.25 -3.63
C SER A 104 10.61 -4.90 -3.22
N VAL A 105 9.52 -4.31 -3.69
CA VAL A 105 8.16 -4.77 -3.46
C VAL A 105 7.60 -5.12 -4.83
N GLN A 106 7.06 -6.33 -4.98
CA GLN A 106 6.44 -6.80 -6.21
C GLN A 106 4.97 -7.09 -5.91
N ASN A 107 4.09 -6.25 -6.44
CA ASN A 107 2.67 -6.52 -6.45
C ASN A 107 2.40 -7.63 -7.47
N VAL A 108 2.11 -8.83 -6.97
CA VAL A 108 1.84 -10.02 -7.80
C VAL A 108 0.39 -10.08 -8.28
N SER A 109 -0.53 -9.42 -7.57
CA SER A 109 -1.93 -9.31 -7.95
C SER A 109 -2.54 -7.96 -7.52
N GLY A 110 -3.61 -7.58 -8.22
CA GLY A 110 -4.53 -6.50 -7.83
C GLY A 110 -5.64 -6.97 -6.90
N THR A 111 -5.69 -8.27 -6.58
CA THR A 111 -6.72 -8.89 -5.76
C THR A 111 -6.61 -8.45 -4.30
N PHE A 112 -7.76 -8.30 -3.65
CA PHE A 112 -7.87 -7.97 -2.23
C PHE A 112 -7.19 -9.05 -1.35
N GLY A 113 -6.59 -8.62 -0.23
CA GLY A 113 -5.97 -9.52 0.75
C GLY A 113 -4.61 -10.11 0.35
N THR A 114 -4.24 -10.08 -0.93
CA THR A 114 -2.95 -10.60 -1.38
C THR A 114 -1.81 -9.65 -0.98
N ALA A 115 -0.91 -10.15 -0.13
CA ALA A 115 0.31 -9.45 0.23
C ALA A 115 1.26 -9.30 -0.97
N PRO A 116 1.96 -8.17 -1.08
CA PRO A 116 3.02 -8.04 -2.05
C PRO A 116 4.21 -8.93 -1.68
N LYS A 117 4.96 -9.35 -2.69
CA LYS A 117 6.22 -10.04 -2.48
C LYS A 117 7.31 -9.03 -2.18
N ILE A 118 7.82 -9.03 -0.95
CA ILE A 118 8.89 -8.13 -0.52
C ILE A 118 10.22 -8.87 -0.53
N ARG A 119 11.27 -8.19 -0.99
CA ARG A 119 12.65 -8.65 -0.91
C ARG A 119 13.53 -7.55 -0.34
N VAL A 120 14.39 -7.90 0.60
CA VAL A 120 15.40 -7.01 1.17
C VAL A 120 16.77 -7.48 0.67
N ARG A 121 17.49 -6.61 -0.04
CA ARG A 121 18.77 -6.86 -0.72
C ARG A 121 18.70 -7.87 -1.88
N GLY A 122 17.56 -7.94 -2.57
CA GLY A 122 17.39 -8.80 -3.75
C GLY A 122 17.18 -10.27 -3.38
N ALA A 123 17.39 -11.17 -4.35
CA ALA A 123 17.21 -12.60 -4.13
C ALA A 123 18.44 -13.18 -3.40
N THR A 124 18.25 -13.64 -2.17
CA THR A 124 19.29 -14.24 -1.33
C THR A 124 19.49 -15.74 -1.56
N SER A 125 18.60 -16.38 -2.31
CA SER A 125 18.66 -17.81 -2.61
C SER A 125 18.08 -18.13 -3.99
N ILE A 126 18.64 -19.16 -4.62
CA ILE A 126 18.15 -19.74 -5.89
C ILE A 126 17.02 -20.74 -5.64
N PHE A 127 17.07 -21.46 -4.51
CA PHE A 127 16.15 -22.56 -4.19
C PHE A 127 15.36 -22.36 -2.88
N GLY A 128 15.74 -21.40 -2.04
CA GLY A 128 15.11 -21.11 -0.75
C GLY A 128 14.21 -19.87 -0.80
N SER A 129 13.32 -19.74 0.18
CA SER A 129 12.49 -18.54 0.34
C SER A 129 13.36 -17.31 0.59
N SER A 130 13.09 -16.24 -0.16
CA SER A 130 13.77 -14.93 -0.06
C SER A 130 12.87 -13.87 0.57
N LYS A 131 11.84 -14.30 1.32
CA LYS A 131 10.92 -13.42 2.06
C LYS A 131 11.63 -12.90 3.32
N PRO A 132 11.55 -11.60 3.65
CA PRO A 132 12.08 -11.07 4.90
C PRO A 132 11.24 -11.57 6.09
N LEU A 133 11.85 -11.59 7.27
CA LEU A 133 11.15 -11.87 8.52
C LEU A 133 10.37 -10.64 8.98
N TRP A 134 9.10 -10.81 9.35
CA TRP A 134 8.30 -9.75 9.94
C TRP A 134 8.27 -9.88 11.47
N VAL A 135 8.42 -8.74 12.15
CA VAL A 135 8.43 -8.69 13.61
C VAL A 135 7.53 -7.55 14.06
N VAL A 136 6.50 -7.83 14.85
CA VAL A 136 5.56 -6.81 15.35
C VAL A 136 5.74 -6.71 16.86
N ASP A 137 6.16 -5.54 17.34
CA ASP A 137 6.42 -5.28 18.76
C ASP A 137 7.31 -6.33 19.47
N GLY A 138 8.25 -6.92 18.72
CA GLY A 138 9.18 -7.94 19.21
C GLY A 138 8.73 -9.39 19.02
N VAL A 139 7.50 -9.62 18.56
CA VAL A 139 6.99 -10.96 18.22
C VAL A 139 7.21 -11.24 16.74
N ILE A 140 7.84 -12.37 16.44
CA ILE A 140 8.03 -12.83 15.05
C ILE A 140 6.66 -13.27 14.51
N MET A 141 6.26 -12.69 13.38
CA MET A 141 5.07 -13.11 12.67
C MET A 141 5.48 -14.18 11.66
N GLU A 142 4.84 -15.35 11.74
CA GLU A 142 5.01 -16.42 10.76
C GLU A 142 3.79 -16.42 9.84
N ASP A 143 4.02 -16.46 8.52
CA ASP A 143 2.93 -16.70 7.57
C ASP A 143 2.38 -18.10 7.83
N ALA A 144 1.06 -18.24 7.93
CA ALA A 144 0.42 -19.54 8.22
C ALA A 144 0.66 -20.57 7.10
N ILE A 145 1.01 -20.12 5.88
CA ILE A 145 1.18 -20.95 4.67
C ILE A 145 2.29 -20.34 3.80
N ASP A 146 3.28 -21.14 3.35
CA ASP A 146 4.30 -20.70 2.40
C ASP A 146 3.78 -20.78 0.96
N VAL A 147 3.21 -19.69 0.46
CA VAL A 147 2.75 -19.60 -0.94
C VAL A 147 3.91 -19.32 -1.90
N GLY A 148 3.98 -20.13 -2.98
CA GLY A 148 4.93 -19.99 -4.08
C GLY A 148 4.48 -18.98 -5.15
N PRO A 149 5.37 -18.62 -6.10
CA PRO A 149 5.05 -17.68 -7.19
C PRO A 149 3.91 -18.15 -8.11
N ASP A 150 3.82 -19.45 -8.34
CA ASP A 150 2.82 -20.04 -9.24
C ASP A 150 1.43 -20.10 -8.57
N ASP A 151 1.39 -20.24 -7.23
CA ASP A 151 0.16 -20.25 -6.44
C ASP A 151 -0.49 -18.85 -6.41
N LEU A 152 0.31 -17.78 -6.45
CA LEU A 152 -0.20 -16.39 -6.45
C LEU A 152 -0.90 -16.00 -7.76
N SER A 153 -0.68 -16.74 -8.85
CA SER A 153 -1.33 -16.55 -10.15
C SER A 153 -2.44 -17.56 -10.42
N SER A 154 -2.66 -18.54 -9.53
CA SER A 154 -3.60 -19.64 -9.76
C SER A 154 -5.05 -19.26 -9.44
N GLY A 155 -5.27 -18.14 -8.74
CA GLY A 155 -6.60 -17.72 -8.27
C GLY A 155 -7.12 -18.52 -7.07
N ASP A 156 -6.23 -19.27 -6.39
CA ASP A 156 -6.60 -20.09 -5.25
C ASP A 156 -6.90 -19.24 -4.00
N ALA A 157 -7.96 -19.59 -3.27
CA ALA A 157 -8.45 -18.86 -2.11
C ALA A 157 -7.45 -18.86 -0.94
N GLU A 158 -6.58 -19.87 -0.84
CA GLU A 158 -5.49 -19.90 0.16
C GLU A 158 -4.48 -18.75 -0.03
N THR A 159 -4.31 -18.23 -1.24
CA THR A 159 -3.42 -17.09 -1.53
C THR A 159 -4.00 -15.72 -1.18
N LEU A 160 -5.29 -15.66 -0.84
CA LEU A 160 -5.96 -14.45 -0.36
C LEU A 160 -5.71 -14.18 1.14
N ILE A 161 -5.22 -15.19 1.89
CA ILE A 161 -5.09 -15.15 3.36
C ILE A 161 -3.60 -15.22 3.80
N SER A 162 -2.66 -15.36 2.87
CA SER A 162 -1.26 -15.74 3.17
C SER A 162 -0.37 -14.59 3.68
N SER A 163 -0.91 -13.57 4.34
CA SER A 163 -0.13 -12.43 4.83
C SER A 163 -0.15 -12.33 6.34
N ALA A 164 1.02 -12.53 6.95
CA ALA A 164 1.29 -12.29 8.37
C ALA A 164 0.93 -10.87 8.87
N ILE A 165 0.71 -9.91 7.96
CA ILE A 165 0.43 -8.50 8.28
C ILE A 165 -0.91 -8.00 7.75
N ALA A 166 -1.64 -8.77 6.93
CA ALA A 166 -2.93 -8.33 6.37
C ALA A 166 -4.04 -8.07 7.42
N GLY A 167 -3.77 -8.25 8.72
CA GLY A 167 -4.64 -7.85 9.82
C GLY A 167 -4.22 -6.58 10.59
N LEU A 168 -3.08 -5.96 10.28
CA LEU A 168 -2.64 -4.74 10.96
C LEU A 168 -3.11 -3.50 10.21
N ASN A 169 -3.80 -2.61 10.92
CA ASN A 169 -4.18 -1.33 10.37
C ASN A 169 -2.95 -0.39 10.27
N SER A 170 -2.76 0.23 9.11
CA SER A 170 -1.78 1.28 8.86
C SER A 170 -1.81 2.40 9.91
N ASP A 171 -3.01 2.78 10.37
CA ASP A 171 -3.19 3.86 11.34
C ASP A 171 -2.69 3.52 12.74
N ASP A 172 -2.45 2.24 13.04
CA ASP A 172 -1.94 1.78 14.34
C ASP A 172 -0.42 1.64 14.38
N ILE A 173 0.24 1.78 13.23
CA ILE A 173 1.68 1.65 13.10
C ILE A 173 2.34 2.99 13.41
N GLU A 174 3.39 2.97 14.24
CA GLU A 174 4.23 4.13 14.53
C GLU A 174 5.39 4.22 13.54
N SER A 175 6.10 3.11 13.32
CA SER A 175 7.24 3.08 12.41
C SER A 175 7.59 1.66 11.94
N PHE A 176 8.30 1.61 10.81
CA PHE A 176 8.99 0.44 10.29
C PHE A 176 10.50 0.60 10.44
N GLN A 177 11.16 -0.43 10.98
CA GLN A 177 12.60 -0.55 11.01
C GLN A 177 13.03 -1.70 10.11
N ILE A 178 13.76 -1.38 9.05
CA ILE A 178 14.25 -2.37 8.10
C ILE A 178 15.71 -2.67 8.40
N LEU A 179 15.97 -3.88 8.89
CA LEU A 179 17.30 -4.42 9.19
C LEU A 179 17.81 -5.17 7.97
N LYS A 180 18.93 -4.71 7.42
CA LYS A 180 19.38 -5.18 6.10
C LYS A 180 20.60 -6.09 6.16
N ASP A 181 21.46 -5.96 7.17
CA ASP A 181 22.70 -6.74 7.30
C ASP A 181 22.69 -7.77 8.42
N GLY A 182 23.58 -8.75 8.28
CA GLY A 182 23.74 -9.84 9.23
C GLY A 182 24.09 -9.40 10.65
N SER A 183 24.76 -8.25 10.83
CA SER A 183 25.01 -7.68 12.16
C SER A 183 23.71 -7.20 12.80
N ALA A 184 22.87 -6.46 12.07
CA ALA A 184 21.57 -6.01 12.55
C ALA A 184 20.57 -7.15 12.76
N THR A 185 20.59 -8.16 11.89
CA THR A 185 19.63 -9.27 11.92
C THR A 185 20.05 -10.45 12.80
N SER A 186 21.30 -10.46 13.29
CA SER A 186 21.86 -11.54 14.13
C SER A 186 21.01 -11.90 15.35
N ILE A 187 20.30 -10.93 15.91
CA ILE A 187 19.39 -11.09 17.05
C ILE A 187 18.25 -12.09 16.74
N TYR A 188 17.84 -12.19 15.47
CA TYR A 188 16.75 -13.04 15.02
C TYR A 188 17.23 -14.38 14.42
N GLY A 189 18.54 -14.61 14.37
CA GLY A 189 19.14 -15.87 13.93
C GLY A 189 19.03 -16.15 12.42
N ALA A 190 19.18 -17.43 12.05
CA ALA A 190 19.32 -17.85 10.64
C ALA A 190 18.08 -17.54 9.78
N ARG A 191 16.89 -17.44 10.37
CA ARG A 191 15.64 -17.10 9.67
C ARG A 191 15.64 -15.67 9.12
N ALA A 192 16.51 -14.82 9.65
CA ALA A 192 16.64 -13.43 9.27
C ALA A 192 17.69 -13.18 8.16
N MET A 193 18.12 -14.23 7.47
CA MET A 193 19.11 -14.16 6.39
C MET A 193 18.65 -13.30 5.21
N ALA A 194 17.33 -13.25 4.95
CA ALA A 194 16.72 -12.42 3.90
C ALA A 194 16.35 -11.00 4.37
N GLY A 195 16.81 -10.58 5.55
CA GLY A 195 16.45 -9.29 6.17
C GLY A 195 15.29 -9.40 7.16
N VAL A 196 15.10 -8.34 7.95
CA VAL A 196 14.00 -8.24 8.95
C VAL A 196 13.32 -6.90 8.82
N ILE A 197 11.99 -6.92 8.86
CA ILE A 197 11.16 -5.72 8.94
C ILE A 197 10.47 -5.73 10.30
N VAL A 198 10.87 -4.79 11.16
CA VAL A 198 10.29 -4.60 12.49
C VAL A 198 9.22 -3.52 12.41
N VAL A 199 8.02 -3.83 12.83
CA VAL A 199 6.88 -2.93 12.96
C VAL A 199 6.72 -2.57 14.43
N THR A 200 6.68 -1.28 14.73
CA THR A 200 6.37 -0.77 16.08
C THR A 200 4.96 -0.16 16.04
N THR A 201 4.08 -0.59 16.94
CA THR A 201 2.72 -0.02 17.05
C THR A 201 2.70 1.24 17.93
N LYS A 202 1.70 2.10 17.70
CA LYS A 202 1.49 3.32 18.48
C LYS A 202 1.16 2.99 19.94
N LYS A 203 1.72 3.77 20.86
CA LYS A 203 1.50 3.64 22.31
C LYS A 203 0.96 4.94 22.91
N GLY A 204 0.28 4.81 24.04
CA GLY A 204 -0.23 5.95 24.81
C GLY A 204 0.89 6.90 25.23
N LYS A 205 0.66 8.22 25.16
CA LYS A 205 1.59 9.24 25.66
C LYS A 205 1.05 9.87 26.94
N ALA A 206 1.92 10.07 27.92
CA ALA A 206 1.55 10.68 29.20
C ALA A 206 1.03 12.12 29.00
N GLY A 207 -0.08 12.45 29.67
CA GLY A 207 -0.66 13.79 29.64
C GLY A 207 -1.43 14.13 28.36
N VAL A 208 -1.54 13.19 27.41
CA VAL A 208 -2.29 13.37 26.16
C VAL A 208 -3.42 12.36 26.11
N SER A 209 -4.65 12.85 26.18
CA SER A 209 -5.85 12.07 25.87
C SER A 209 -6.41 12.55 24.54
N LYS A 210 -6.36 11.70 23.52
CA LYS A 210 -6.83 12.02 22.17
C LYS A 210 -7.65 10.85 21.63
N MET A 211 -8.79 11.17 21.05
CA MET A 211 -9.55 10.28 20.19
C MET A 211 -9.33 10.73 18.75
N SER A 212 -9.05 9.79 17.85
CA SER A 212 -8.89 10.04 16.42
C SER A 212 -9.84 9.13 15.66
N TYR A 213 -10.43 9.67 14.59
CA TYR A 213 -11.21 8.92 13.62
C TYR A 213 -10.64 9.21 12.24
N THR A 214 -10.38 8.15 11.48
CA THR A 214 -9.99 8.22 10.07
C THR A 214 -11.06 7.53 9.25
N GLY A 215 -11.56 8.21 8.23
CA GLY A 215 -12.46 7.65 7.23
C GLY A 215 -11.86 7.86 5.85
N GLU A 216 -11.77 6.80 5.09
CA GLU A 216 -11.16 6.79 3.76
C GLU A 216 -12.10 6.11 2.76
N PHE A 217 -12.29 6.77 1.62
CA PHE A 217 -13.15 6.31 0.53
C PHE A 217 -12.30 6.30 -0.73
N THR A 218 -12.13 5.12 -1.31
CA THR A 218 -11.31 4.93 -2.50
C THR A 218 -12.14 4.34 -3.62
N THR A 219 -12.01 4.90 -4.81
CA THR A 219 -12.56 4.33 -6.03
C THR A 219 -11.42 4.08 -7.01
N ARG A 220 -11.49 2.96 -7.73
CA ARG A 220 -10.52 2.59 -8.75
C ARG A 220 -11.23 2.61 -10.08
N MET A 221 -10.69 3.38 -11.02
CA MET A 221 -11.26 3.45 -12.36
C MET A 221 -11.02 2.12 -13.08
N ILE A 222 -12.04 1.66 -13.80
CA ILE A 222 -11.91 0.55 -14.75
C ILE A 222 -10.81 0.92 -15.78
N PRO A 223 -9.81 0.04 -15.99
CA PRO A 223 -8.81 0.24 -17.03
C PRO A 223 -9.45 0.45 -18.40
N SER A 224 -8.80 1.19 -19.29
CA SER A 224 -9.32 1.40 -20.64
C SER A 224 -8.43 0.74 -21.67
N TYR A 225 -9.03 0.17 -22.72
CA TYR A 225 -8.27 -0.29 -23.89
C TYR A 225 -7.40 0.79 -24.54
N LYS A 226 -7.71 2.07 -24.37
CA LYS A 226 -6.88 3.18 -24.86
C LYS A 226 -5.51 3.26 -24.20
N GLU A 227 -5.35 2.64 -23.03
CA GLU A 227 -4.08 2.56 -22.30
C GLU A 227 -3.17 1.46 -22.86
N PHE A 228 -3.72 0.61 -23.74
CA PHE A 228 -3.01 -0.50 -24.35
C PHE A 228 -2.95 -0.30 -25.88
N ASN A 229 -1.83 -0.68 -26.49
CA ASN A 229 -1.71 -0.72 -27.94
C ASN A 229 -2.32 -2.02 -28.49
N ILE A 230 -3.63 -2.16 -28.33
CA ILE A 230 -4.40 -3.31 -28.83
C ILE A 230 -5.28 -2.92 -30.01
N MET A 231 -5.49 -3.88 -30.90
CA MET A 231 -6.37 -3.69 -32.05
C MET A 231 -7.84 -3.73 -31.62
N ASN A 232 -8.64 -2.82 -32.16
CA ASN A 232 -10.10 -2.96 -32.13
C ASN A 232 -10.56 -4.00 -33.17
N SER A 233 -11.85 -4.37 -33.14
CA SER A 233 -12.39 -5.39 -34.05
C SER A 233 -12.24 -5.05 -35.53
N GLN A 234 -12.32 -3.78 -35.93
CA GLN A 234 -12.14 -3.39 -37.34
C GLN A 234 -10.68 -3.54 -37.78
N GLU A 235 -9.74 -3.12 -36.94
CA GLU A 235 -8.30 -3.28 -37.19
C GLU A 235 -7.91 -4.77 -37.27
N GLN A 236 -8.39 -5.58 -36.32
CA GLN A 236 -8.17 -7.03 -36.32
C GLN A 236 -8.74 -7.69 -37.58
N MET A 237 -9.95 -7.32 -37.98
CA MET A 237 -10.57 -7.84 -39.21
C MET A 237 -9.85 -7.38 -40.48
N GLY A 238 -9.30 -6.15 -40.49
CA GLY A 238 -8.43 -5.67 -41.55
C GLY A 238 -7.19 -6.54 -41.72
N ILE A 239 -6.52 -6.89 -40.61
CA ILE A 239 -5.38 -7.82 -40.62
C ILE A 239 -5.81 -9.21 -41.10
N TYR A 240 -6.94 -9.74 -40.63
CA TYR A 240 -7.41 -11.04 -41.09
C TYR A 240 -7.76 -11.05 -42.58
N LYS A 241 -8.32 -9.97 -43.11
CA LYS A 241 -8.57 -9.82 -44.55
C LYS A 241 -7.26 -9.83 -45.34
N GLU A 242 -6.24 -9.14 -44.87
CA GLU A 242 -4.90 -9.19 -45.49
C GLU A 242 -4.30 -10.59 -45.45
N MET A 243 -4.44 -11.29 -44.32
CA MET A 243 -3.99 -12.68 -44.18
C MET A 243 -4.74 -13.65 -45.13
N GLU A 244 -6.04 -13.47 -45.31
CA GLU A 244 -6.84 -14.24 -46.26
C GLU A 244 -6.39 -14.00 -47.71
N GLN A 245 -6.18 -12.74 -48.10
CA GLN A 245 -5.68 -12.37 -49.43
C GLN A 245 -4.29 -12.94 -49.72
N LYS A 246 -3.44 -13.02 -48.69
CA LYS A 246 -2.12 -13.65 -48.77
C LYS A 246 -2.16 -15.19 -48.70
N GLY A 247 -3.34 -15.79 -48.56
CA GLY A 247 -3.56 -17.24 -48.57
C GLY A 247 -3.40 -17.95 -47.22
N TRP A 248 -3.16 -17.23 -46.13
CA TRP A 248 -2.96 -17.80 -44.79
C TRP A 248 -4.27 -18.26 -44.14
N LEU A 249 -5.41 -17.67 -44.53
CA LEU A 249 -6.74 -18.05 -44.03
C LEU A 249 -7.59 -18.72 -45.11
N ASN A 250 -7.04 -19.76 -45.74
CA ASN A 250 -7.75 -20.54 -46.76
C ASN A 250 -8.72 -21.56 -46.14
N ASN A 251 -9.75 -21.95 -46.89
CA ASN A 251 -10.81 -22.87 -46.43
C ASN A 251 -10.24 -24.24 -46.00
N SER A 252 -9.33 -24.80 -46.80
CA SER A 252 -8.78 -26.15 -46.60
C SER A 252 -8.11 -26.33 -45.23
N ASP A 253 -7.35 -25.33 -44.79
CA ASP A 253 -6.60 -25.38 -43.54
C ASP A 253 -7.41 -24.88 -42.34
N THR A 254 -8.20 -23.81 -42.54
CA THR A 254 -8.89 -23.15 -41.42
C THR A 254 -10.20 -23.84 -41.02
N TYR A 255 -10.95 -24.45 -41.94
CA TYR A 255 -12.22 -25.11 -41.60
C TYR A 255 -12.07 -26.21 -40.55
N ARG A 256 -10.94 -26.93 -40.56
CA ARG A 256 -10.65 -28.07 -39.68
C ARG A 256 -9.82 -27.72 -38.45
N ALA A 257 -9.28 -26.50 -38.39
CA ALA A 257 -8.49 -26.08 -37.24
C ALA A 257 -9.39 -25.89 -36.02
N LYS A 258 -8.91 -26.36 -34.86
CA LYS A 258 -9.60 -26.27 -33.57
C LYS A 258 -9.83 -24.80 -33.16
N ASP A 259 -8.84 -23.95 -33.43
CA ASP A 259 -8.84 -22.52 -33.05
C ASP A 259 -8.85 -21.63 -34.30
N SER A 260 -9.85 -21.83 -35.15
CA SER A 260 -9.92 -21.24 -36.49
C SER A 260 -10.60 -19.86 -36.57
N GLY A 261 -11.09 -19.37 -35.43
CA GLY A 261 -11.64 -18.03 -35.28
C GLY A 261 -12.82 -17.72 -36.21
N VAL A 262 -12.99 -16.44 -36.54
CA VAL A 262 -14.12 -15.94 -37.34
C VAL A 262 -14.13 -16.51 -38.76
N TYR A 263 -12.98 -16.62 -39.42
CA TYR A 263 -12.85 -17.16 -40.78
C TYR A 263 -13.11 -18.67 -40.81
N GLY A 264 -12.57 -19.43 -39.86
CA GLY A 264 -12.88 -20.84 -39.73
C GLY A 264 -14.35 -21.10 -39.54
N ARG A 265 -15.00 -20.34 -38.64
CA ARG A 265 -16.44 -20.43 -38.44
C ARG A 265 -17.23 -20.08 -39.70
N MET A 266 -16.81 -19.07 -40.46
CA MET A 266 -17.40 -18.73 -41.76
C MET A 266 -17.34 -19.91 -42.73
N TYR A 267 -16.17 -20.52 -42.91
CA TYR A 267 -16.02 -21.69 -43.78
C TYR A 267 -16.81 -22.90 -43.27
N GLN A 268 -16.97 -23.03 -41.95
CA GLN A 268 -17.82 -24.07 -41.39
C GLN A 268 -19.28 -23.91 -41.78
N LEU A 269 -19.80 -22.69 -41.70
CA LEU A 269 -21.18 -22.40 -42.11
C LEU A 269 -21.37 -22.60 -43.62
N ILE A 270 -20.37 -22.26 -44.44
CA ILE A 270 -20.38 -22.53 -45.89
C ILE A 270 -20.48 -24.02 -46.19
N ASN A 271 -19.81 -24.86 -45.40
CA ASN A 271 -19.82 -26.32 -45.58
C ASN A 271 -20.94 -27.02 -44.79
N GLN A 272 -21.71 -26.31 -43.96
CA GLN A 272 -22.77 -26.87 -43.13
C GLN A 272 -24.10 -26.92 -43.90
N TYR A 273 -24.46 -28.09 -44.42
CA TYR A 273 -25.73 -28.30 -45.12
C TYR A 273 -26.84 -28.74 -44.16
N ASN A 274 -28.00 -28.09 -44.22
CA ASN A 274 -29.20 -28.50 -43.50
C ASN A 274 -30.15 -29.28 -44.43
N PRO A 275 -30.35 -30.59 -44.20
CA PRO A 275 -31.18 -31.42 -45.07
C PRO A 275 -32.69 -31.11 -44.98
N VAL A 276 -33.14 -30.44 -43.92
CA VAL A 276 -34.56 -30.08 -43.70
C VAL A 276 -34.94 -28.82 -44.48
N THR A 277 -34.05 -27.82 -44.50
CA THR A 277 -34.29 -26.55 -45.21
C THR A 277 -33.71 -26.54 -46.62
N GLY A 278 -32.85 -27.50 -46.97
CA GLY A 278 -32.16 -27.55 -48.28
C GLY A 278 -31.13 -26.45 -48.47
N GLN A 279 -30.69 -25.79 -47.40
CA GLN A 279 -29.81 -24.62 -47.44
C GLN A 279 -28.51 -24.87 -46.65
N PHE A 280 -27.45 -24.18 -47.07
CA PHE A 280 -26.20 -24.09 -46.31
C PHE A 280 -26.32 -23.03 -45.21
N GLY A 281 -25.55 -23.19 -44.14
CA GLY A 281 -25.50 -22.23 -43.03
C GLY A 281 -25.01 -20.83 -43.45
N LEU A 282 -24.25 -20.73 -44.54
CA LEU A 282 -23.88 -19.48 -45.20
C LEU A 282 -23.70 -19.71 -46.71
N ALA A 283 -24.18 -18.81 -47.56
CA ALA A 283 -23.97 -18.90 -49.00
C ALA A 283 -22.48 -18.63 -49.35
N ASN A 284 -21.90 -19.45 -50.23
CA ASN A 284 -20.51 -19.26 -50.68
C ASN A 284 -20.37 -18.19 -51.78
N THR A 285 -20.91 -17.01 -51.52
CA THR A 285 -20.85 -15.84 -52.41
C THR A 285 -19.99 -14.74 -51.76
N PRO A 286 -19.24 -13.93 -52.53
CA PRO A 286 -18.49 -12.79 -51.98
C PRO A 286 -19.35 -11.88 -51.10
N GLU A 287 -20.60 -11.65 -51.48
CA GLU A 287 -21.54 -10.77 -50.79
C GLU A 287 -21.90 -11.32 -49.41
N ALA A 288 -22.32 -12.59 -49.33
CA ALA A 288 -22.66 -13.22 -48.05
C ALA A 288 -21.45 -13.36 -47.11
N ARG A 289 -20.26 -13.67 -47.64
CA ARG A 289 -19.02 -13.72 -46.85
C ARG A 289 -18.66 -12.35 -46.30
N ASN A 290 -18.71 -11.30 -47.13
CA ASN A 290 -18.45 -9.93 -46.68
C ASN A 290 -19.47 -9.46 -45.64
N ALA A 291 -20.75 -9.81 -45.80
CA ALA A 291 -21.78 -9.49 -44.82
C ALA A 291 -21.48 -10.15 -43.46
N TYR A 292 -21.16 -11.45 -43.44
CA TYR A 292 -20.78 -12.17 -42.23
C TYR A 292 -19.54 -11.58 -41.54
N LEU A 293 -18.49 -11.26 -42.32
CA LEU A 293 -17.27 -10.68 -41.78
C LEU A 293 -17.48 -9.25 -41.26
N ARG A 294 -18.37 -8.47 -41.91
CA ARG A 294 -18.74 -7.12 -41.46
C ARG A 294 -19.51 -7.14 -40.13
N GLU A 295 -20.33 -8.15 -39.88
CA GLU A 295 -20.91 -8.33 -38.54
C GLU A 295 -19.81 -8.54 -37.48
N ALA A 296 -18.74 -9.26 -37.82
CA ALA A 296 -17.61 -9.44 -36.92
C ALA A 296 -16.80 -8.14 -36.69
N GLU A 297 -16.65 -7.29 -37.72
CA GLU A 297 -16.03 -5.97 -37.59
C GLU A 297 -16.76 -5.07 -36.58
N MET A 298 -18.08 -5.22 -36.46
CA MET A 298 -18.91 -4.41 -35.58
C MET A 298 -18.99 -4.94 -34.13
N ARG A 299 -18.50 -6.17 -33.86
CA ARG A 299 -18.49 -6.78 -32.52
C ARG A 299 -17.27 -6.34 -31.69
N ASN A 300 -17.19 -5.04 -31.42
CA ASN A 300 -16.12 -4.43 -30.63
C ASN A 300 -16.51 -4.27 -29.15
N THR A 301 -16.79 -5.40 -28.49
CA THR A 301 -17.16 -5.44 -27.07
C THR A 301 -16.01 -4.95 -26.19
N ASP A 302 -16.31 -4.04 -25.26
CA ASP A 302 -15.39 -3.66 -24.19
C ASP A 302 -15.49 -4.68 -23.05
N TRP A 303 -14.53 -5.62 -22.99
CA TRP A 303 -14.52 -6.62 -21.93
C TRP A 303 -14.10 -6.03 -20.58
N PHE A 304 -13.39 -4.90 -20.53
CA PHE A 304 -13.09 -4.25 -19.25
C PHE A 304 -14.36 -3.68 -18.63
N ASP A 305 -15.20 -3.02 -19.41
CA ASP A 305 -16.52 -2.55 -18.95
C ASP A 305 -17.46 -3.69 -18.57
N THR A 306 -17.35 -4.85 -19.23
CA THR A 306 -18.21 -6.01 -18.97
C THR A 306 -17.79 -6.81 -17.74
N LEU A 307 -16.48 -6.98 -17.51
CA LEU A 307 -15.94 -7.87 -16.47
C LEU A 307 -15.57 -7.13 -15.18
N ILE A 308 -15.37 -5.81 -15.25
CA ILE A 308 -14.88 -5.00 -14.13
C ILE A 308 -15.94 -3.95 -13.80
N SER A 309 -16.19 -3.75 -12.52
CA SER A 309 -17.13 -2.73 -12.03
C SER A 309 -16.41 -1.72 -11.14
N ASN A 310 -16.88 -0.47 -11.17
CA ASN A 310 -16.42 0.54 -10.25
C ASN A 310 -17.08 0.30 -8.89
N ASN A 311 -16.27 -0.10 -7.90
CA ASN A 311 -16.70 -0.20 -6.51
C ASN A 311 -16.04 0.90 -5.67
N ILE A 312 -16.69 1.22 -4.54
CA ILE A 312 -16.16 2.15 -3.55
C ILE A 312 -15.66 1.32 -2.37
N THR A 313 -14.36 1.30 -2.18
CA THR A 313 -13.71 0.73 -1.00
C THR A 313 -13.78 1.74 0.14
N GLN A 314 -14.13 1.29 1.33
CA GLN A 314 -14.26 2.11 2.54
C GLN A 314 -13.37 1.58 3.64
N ASN A 315 -12.63 2.46 4.30
CA ASN A 315 -11.84 2.13 5.47
C ASN A 315 -12.17 3.11 6.61
N HIS A 316 -12.47 2.57 7.77
CA HIS A 316 -12.81 3.33 8.97
C HIS A 316 -11.92 2.87 10.11
N SER A 317 -11.25 3.80 10.77
CA SER A 317 -10.47 3.54 11.97
C SER A 317 -10.85 4.51 13.08
N VAL A 318 -10.99 4.00 14.30
CA VAL A 318 -11.15 4.78 15.52
C VAL A 318 -10.01 4.38 16.44
N SER A 319 -9.27 5.37 16.95
CA SER A 319 -8.23 5.14 17.95
C SER A 319 -8.37 6.07 19.14
N ILE A 320 -8.05 5.53 20.31
CA ILE A 320 -8.03 6.24 21.58
C ILE A 320 -6.66 6.06 22.19
N THR A 321 -5.99 7.17 22.45
CA THR A 321 -4.71 7.22 23.15
C THR A 321 -4.89 8.02 24.45
N SER A 322 -4.39 7.47 25.55
CA SER A 322 -4.41 8.13 26.85
C SER A 322 -3.23 7.67 27.70
N GLY A 323 -2.82 8.46 28.68
CA GLY A 323 -1.75 8.05 29.57
C GLY A 323 -1.48 9.03 30.69
N THR A 324 -0.95 8.49 31.77
CA THR A 324 -0.30 9.21 32.87
C THR A 324 1.20 8.94 32.84
N GLU A 325 1.98 9.57 33.72
CA GLU A 325 3.42 9.28 33.86
C GLU A 325 3.72 7.81 34.22
N LYS A 326 2.73 7.09 34.79
CA LYS A 326 2.89 5.71 35.27
C LYS A 326 2.21 4.66 34.41
N SER A 327 1.37 5.05 33.47
CA SER A 327 0.58 4.13 32.66
C SER A 327 0.25 4.73 31.31
N SER A 328 0.37 3.94 30.24
CA SER A 328 -0.01 4.34 28.89
C SER A 328 -1.06 3.36 28.35
N PHE A 329 -2.00 3.90 27.59
CA PHE A 329 -3.10 3.16 26.99
C PHE A 329 -3.28 3.58 25.53
N TYR A 330 -3.36 2.58 24.65
CA TYR A 330 -3.75 2.76 23.27
C TYR A 330 -4.74 1.66 22.93
N ALA A 331 -5.84 2.03 22.29
CA ALA A 331 -6.81 1.09 21.74
C ALA A 331 -7.28 1.61 20.39
N SER A 332 -7.45 0.69 19.45
CA SER A 332 -7.96 0.99 18.12
C SER A 332 -8.97 -0.06 17.68
N LEU A 333 -9.87 0.36 16.80
CA LEU A 333 -10.80 -0.51 16.09
C LEU A 333 -10.85 -0.02 14.65
N SER A 334 -10.76 -0.96 13.72
CA SER A 334 -10.87 -0.65 12.30
C SER A 334 -11.77 -1.64 11.57
N ALA A 335 -12.46 -1.11 10.57
CA ALA A 335 -13.29 -1.87 9.67
C ALA A 335 -12.99 -1.42 8.25
N MET A 336 -12.71 -2.39 7.39
CA MET A 336 -12.53 -2.18 5.96
C MET A 336 -13.62 -2.95 5.21
N SER A 337 -14.19 -2.32 4.19
CA SER A 337 -15.15 -2.92 3.27
C SER A 337 -14.67 -2.69 1.84
N ASP A 338 -14.43 -3.78 1.12
CA ASP A 338 -14.13 -3.79 -0.32
C ASP A 338 -15.16 -4.69 -1.02
N PRO A 339 -16.11 -4.12 -1.79
CA PRO A 339 -17.21 -4.87 -2.40
C PRO A 339 -16.85 -5.73 -3.60
#